data_AF-A0A519RUI4-F1
#
_entry.id   AF-A0A519RUI4-F1
#
_cell.length_a   1.000
_cell.length_b   1.000
_cell.length_c   1.000
_cell.angle_alpha   90.00
_cell.angle_beta   90.00
_cell.angle_gamma   90.00
#
_symmetry.space_group_name_H-M   'P 1'
#
loop_
_entity.id
_entity.type
_entity.pdbx_description
1 polymer ?
#
loop_
_entity_poly.entity_id
_entity_poly.type
_entity_poly.pdbx_seq_one_letter_code
_entity_poly.pdbx_strand_id
1 'polypeptide(L)'
;MTYVEFTKKFKEQIFSIDYDQQLTLAIEICKRLYFDYVSFSEKYQWGEKDVLLDAITLIEQSKTNGIKQSIIDKTLSDLDLITPDMDDFGSDELGSYALNACVAVYSTIQFISDKQPNHIYDVGTCLTDTIDFKIQEEQDLTMEEIDRNFIMIEARKYLIDKSK
;
A
#
# COMPACT_ATOMS: atom_id res chain seq x y z
N MET A 1 -2.65 -20.38 6.30
CA MET A 1 -1.52 -20.10 5.41
C MET A 1 -0.56 -19.28 6.23
N THR A 2 0.64 -19.80 6.47
CA THR A 2 1.66 -19.07 7.23
C THR A 2 2.12 -17.83 6.47
N TYR A 3 2.75 -16.88 7.14
CA TYR A 3 3.34 -15.71 6.48
C TYR A 3 4.33 -16.10 5.36
N VAL A 4 5.15 -17.13 5.59
CA VAL A 4 6.13 -17.62 4.61
C VAL A 4 5.45 -18.24 3.38
N GLU A 5 4.39 -19.03 3.59
CA GLU A 5 3.60 -19.59 2.49
C GLU A 5 2.92 -18.49 1.67
N PHE A 6 2.38 -17.49 2.36
CA PHE A 6 1.71 -16.35 1.74
C PHE A 6 2.67 -15.52 0.88
N THR A 7 3.79 -15.05 1.45
CA THR A 7 4.75 -14.18 0.74
C THR A 7 5.30 -14.85 -0.50
N LYS A 8 5.67 -16.14 -0.41
CA LYS A 8 6.11 -16.93 -1.55
C LYS A 8 5.02 -16.98 -2.64
N LYS A 9 3.81 -17.39 -2.27
CA LYS A 9 2.71 -17.58 -3.23
C LYS A 9 2.28 -16.27 -3.87
N PHE A 10 2.15 -15.21 -3.08
CA PHE A 10 1.77 -13.89 -3.57
C PHE A 10 2.82 -13.34 -4.53
N LYS A 11 4.11 -13.46 -4.21
CA LYS A 11 5.19 -13.06 -5.10
C LYS A 11 5.17 -13.83 -6.42
N GLU A 12 5.06 -15.16 -6.38
CA GLU A 12 4.95 -15.98 -7.60
C GLU A 12 3.77 -15.55 -8.47
N GLN A 13 2.62 -15.27 -7.86
CA GLN A 13 1.42 -14.83 -8.54
C GLN A 13 1.57 -13.45 -9.19
N ILE A 14 2.04 -12.44 -8.44
CA ILE A 14 2.28 -11.09 -8.96
C ILE A 14 3.21 -11.12 -10.17
N PHE A 15 4.26 -11.94 -10.13
CA PHE A 15 5.22 -12.05 -11.24
C PHE A 15 4.66 -12.77 -12.48
N SER A 16 3.51 -13.44 -12.35
CA SER A 16 2.89 -14.23 -13.43
C SER A 16 1.73 -13.52 -14.13
N ILE A 17 1.08 -12.57 -13.47
CA ILE A 17 -0.02 -11.77 -14.04
C ILE A 17 0.50 -10.62 -14.90
N ASP A 18 -0.33 -10.11 -15.81
CA ASP A 18 0.06 -9.01 -16.69
C ASP A 18 0.07 -7.64 -15.99
N TYR A 19 0.61 -6.64 -16.69
CA TYR A 19 0.73 -5.27 -16.19
C TYR A 19 -0.62 -4.66 -15.79
N ASP A 20 -1.69 -4.92 -16.55
CA ASP A 20 -3.01 -4.34 -16.28
C ASP A 20 -3.66 -4.96 -15.05
N GLN A 21 -3.47 -6.26 -14.85
CA GLN A 21 -3.88 -6.97 -13.64
C GLN A 21 -3.11 -6.47 -12.41
N GLN A 22 -1.78 -6.32 -12.53
CA GLN A 22 -0.90 -5.76 -11.50
C GLN A 22 -1.35 -4.36 -11.07
N LEU A 23 -1.53 -3.47 -12.05
CA LEU A 23 -1.94 -2.09 -11.82
C LEU A 23 -3.35 -2.00 -11.22
N THR A 24 -4.27 -2.87 -11.65
CA THR A 24 -5.64 -2.93 -11.09
C THR A 24 -5.61 -3.31 -9.61
N LEU A 25 -4.84 -4.32 -9.24
CA LEU A 25 -4.67 -4.71 -7.85
C LEU A 25 -4.07 -3.56 -7.02
N ALA A 26 -3.02 -2.90 -7.53
CA ALA A 26 -2.38 -1.80 -6.83
C ALA A 26 -3.33 -0.61 -6.59
N ILE A 27 -4.15 -0.25 -7.60
CA ILE A 27 -5.17 0.80 -7.45
C ILE A 27 -6.17 0.45 -6.35
N GLU A 28 -6.68 -0.78 -6.33
CA GLU A 28 -7.65 -1.22 -5.32
C GLU A 28 -7.05 -1.11 -3.90
N ILE A 29 -5.78 -1.47 -3.73
CA ILE A 29 -5.07 -1.38 -2.44
C ILE A 29 -4.82 0.07 -2.05
N CYS A 30 -4.31 0.90 -2.97
CA CYS A 30 -4.05 2.32 -2.71
C CYS A 30 -5.32 3.04 -2.24
N LYS A 31 -6.46 2.79 -2.90
CA LYS A 31 -7.77 3.35 -2.50
C LYS A 31 -8.21 2.88 -1.11
N ARG A 32 -7.91 1.63 -0.75
CA ARG A 32 -8.23 1.09 0.57
C ARG A 32 -7.40 1.76 1.67
N LEU A 33 -6.09 1.93 1.44
CA LEU A 33 -5.17 2.55 2.40
C LEU A 33 -5.31 4.07 2.47
N TYR A 34 -5.86 4.72 1.44
CA TYR A 34 -6.11 6.16 1.43
C TYR A 34 -6.86 6.66 2.67
N PHE A 35 -7.87 5.92 3.13
CA PHE A 35 -8.66 6.32 4.30
C PHE A 35 -7.86 6.31 5.60
N ASP A 36 -6.81 5.49 5.68
CA ASP A 36 -5.91 5.48 6.82
C ASP A 36 -5.04 6.74 6.84
N TYR A 37 -4.54 7.17 5.67
CA TYR A 37 -3.85 8.47 5.54
C TYR A 37 -4.77 9.65 5.89
N VAL A 38 -6.03 9.63 5.44
CA VAL A 38 -7.00 10.69 5.77
C VAL A 38 -7.20 10.79 7.29
N SER A 39 -7.39 9.65 7.97
CA SER A 39 -7.60 9.61 9.42
C SER A 39 -6.40 10.18 10.17
N PHE A 40 -5.18 9.82 9.74
CA PHE A 40 -3.94 10.37 10.27
C PHE A 40 -3.82 11.89 10.03
N SER A 41 -3.97 12.33 8.76
CA SER A 41 -3.85 13.74 8.36
C SER A 41 -4.84 14.62 9.13
N GLU A 42 -6.08 14.16 9.33
CA GLU A 42 -7.09 14.88 10.09
C GLU A 42 -6.77 14.95 11.58
N LYS A 43 -6.23 13.88 12.18
CA LYS A 43 -5.86 13.87 13.60
C LYS A 43 -4.64 14.76 13.88
N TYR A 44 -3.60 14.63 13.07
CA TYR A 44 -2.31 15.29 13.29
C TYR A 44 -2.16 16.63 12.57
N GLN A 45 -3.14 17.01 11.73
CA GLN A 45 -3.07 18.20 10.88
C GLN A 45 -1.77 18.21 10.04
N TRP A 46 -1.40 17.02 9.54
CA TRP A 46 -0.16 16.78 8.80
C TRP A 46 -0.42 16.43 7.34
N GLY A 47 0.49 16.89 6.47
CA GLY A 47 0.49 16.59 5.05
C GLY A 47 -0.77 17.09 4.33
N GLU A 48 -0.94 16.65 3.09
CA GLU A 48 -2.07 17.06 2.24
C GLU A 48 -2.74 15.82 1.65
N LYS A 49 -3.89 15.42 2.21
CA LYS A 49 -4.65 14.26 1.72
C LYS A 49 -5.07 14.36 0.26
N ASP A 50 -5.21 15.57 -0.27
CA ASP A 50 -5.55 15.80 -1.67
C ASP A 50 -4.37 15.44 -2.59
N VAL A 51 -3.12 15.62 -2.15
CA VAL A 51 -1.93 15.21 -2.91
C VAL A 51 -1.90 13.69 -3.09
N LEU A 52 -2.21 12.93 -2.03
CA LEU A 52 -2.28 11.47 -2.12
C LEU A 52 -3.43 11.00 -3.02
N LEU A 53 -4.59 11.68 -2.95
CA LEU A 53 -5.75 11.39 -3.80
C LEU A 53 -5.49 11.71 -5.27
N ASP A 54 -4.82 12.82 -5.56
CA ASP A 54 -4.43 13.23 -6.90
C ASP A 54 -3.44 12.22 -7.51
N ALA A 55 -2.48 11.72 -6.71
CA ALA A 55 -1.57 10.65 -7.13
C ALA A 55 -2.33 9.36 -7.46
N ILE A 56 -3.30 8.95 -6.63
CA ILE A 56 -4.17 7.79 -6.93
C ILE A 56 -4.95 8.02 -8.23
N THR A 57 -5.50 9.21 -8.42
CA THR A 57 -6.25 9.57 -9.63
C THR A 57 -5.36 9.50 -10.87
N LEU A 58 -4.11 9.97 -10.78
CA LEU A 58 -3.12 9.86 -11.84
C LEU A 58 -2.81 8.39 -12.19
N ILE A 59 -2.63 7.53 -11.18
CA ILE A 59 -2.43 6.08 -11.37
C ILE A 59 -3.59 5.48 -12.17
N GLU A 60 -4.84 5.83 -11.85
CA GLU A 60 -6.00 5.33 -12.59
C GLU A 60 -6.02 5.81 -14.05
N GLN A 61 -5.70 7.08 -14.28
CA GLN A 61 -5.61 7.65 -15.62
C GLN A 61 -4.52 6.96 -16.46
N SER A 62 -3.45 6.47 -15.82
CA SER A 62 -2.35 5.75 -16.48
C SER A 62 -2.80 4.49 -17.23
N LYS A 63 -3.92 3.87 -16.82
CA LYS A 63 -4.49 2.70 -17.51
C LYS A 63 -4.95 2.99 -18.93
N THR A 64 -5.27 4.24 -19.23
CA THR A 64 -5.81 4.66 -20.53
C THR A 64 -4.85 5.55 -21.30
N ASN A 65 -3.97 6.27 -20.60
CA ASN A 65 -3.07 7.24 -21.18
C ASN A 65 -1.65 7.03 -20.64
N GLY A 66 -0.64 7.17 -21.49
CA GLY A 66 0.74 7.23 -21.02
C GLY A 66 0.97 8.46 -20.14
N ILE A 67 1.71 8.29 -19.05
CA ILE A 67 2.13 9.40 -18.18
C ILE A 67 3.53 9.84 -18.61
N LYS A 68 3.75 11.15 -18.69
CA LYS A 68 5.08 11.72 -18.96
C LYS A 68 5.98 11.53 -17.75
N GLN A 69 7.25 11.19 -17.98
CA GLN A 69 8.23 11.02 -16.90
C GLN A 69 8.29 12.23 -15.95
N SER A 70 8.23 13.46 -16.46
CA SER A 70 8.24 14.66 -15.62
C SER A 70 7.06 14.76 -14.65
N ILE A 71 5.92 14.14 -14.98
CA ILE A 71 4.75 14.09 -14.09
C ILE A 71 4.98 13.01 -13.02
N ILE A 72 5.56 11.86 -13.40
CA ILE A 72 5.97 10.81 -12.46
C ILE A 72 6.95 11.39 -11.44
N ASP A 73 8.04 12.02 -11.90
CA ASP A 73 9.09 12.57 -11.03
C ASP A 73 8.53 13.63 -10.07
N LYS A 74 7.64 14.50 -10.57
CA LYS A 74 6.95 15.49 -9.74
C LYS A 74 6.07 14.81 -8.68
N THR A 75 5.27 13.82 -9.09
CA THR A 75 4.36 13.12 -8.18
C THR A 75 5.12 12.41 -7.07
N LEU A 76 6.25 11.75 -7.38
CA LEU A 76 7.10 11.12 -6.38
C LEU A 76 7.66 12.16 -5.39
N SER A 77 8.13 13.31 -5.88
CA SER A 77 8.59 14.40 -5.01
C SER A 77 7.48 14.98 -4.15
N ASP A 78 6.25 15.10 -4.67
CA ASP A 78 5.10 15.59 -3.91
C ASP A 78 4.70 14.56 -2.83
N LEU A 79 4.80 13.25 -3.11
CA LEU A 79 4.56 12.17 -2.14
C LEU A 79 5.59 12.16 -1.01
N ASP A 80 6.88 12.36 -1.32
CA ASP A 80 7.95 12.42 -0.31
C ASP A 80 7.67 13.51 0.74
N LEU A 81 7.12 14.65 0.31
CA LEU A 81 6.82 15.78 1.21
C LEU A 81 5.67 15.51 2.18
N ILE A 82 4.73 14.63 1.81
CA ILE A 82 3.55 14.33 2.62
C ILE A 82 3.67 13.03 3.42
N THR A 83 4.72 12.24 3.13
CA THR A 83 4.99 10.96 3.80
C THR A 83 5.46 11.24 5.24
N PRO A 84 4.78 10.71 6.26
CA PRO A 84 5.17 10.92 7.64
C PRO A 84 6.44 10.14 8.00
N ASP A 85 7.30 10.74 8.82
CA ASP A 85 8.31 10.00 9.57
C ASP A 85 7.66 9.45 10.85
N MET A 86 7.82 8.15 11.12
CA MET A 86 7.18 7.51 12.27
C MET A 86 7.68 8.09 13.60
N ASP A 87 8.94 8.56 13.65
CA ASP A 87 9.52 9.12 14.87
C ASP A 87 8.85 10.43 15.32
N ASP A 88 8.17 11.14 14.40
CA ASP A 88 7.51 12.41 14.67
C ASP A 88 6.13 12.25 15.37
N PHE A 89 5.55 11.06 15.35
CA PHE A 89 4.16 10.82 15.81
C PHE A 89 4.07 9.88 17.04
N GLY A 90 5.20 9.62 17.69
CA GLY A 90 5.26 8.88 18.95
C GLY A 90 4.83 7.42 18.80
N SER A 91 4.05 6.91 19.76
CA SER A 91 3.61 5.50 19.80
C SER A 91 2.22 5.29 19.20
N ASP A 92 1.77 6.17 18.31
CA ASP A 92 0.47 6.05 17.65
C ASP A 92 0.62 5.39 16.26
N GLU A 93 -0.03 4.25 16.10
CA GLU A 93 0.03 3.44 14.88
C GLU A 93 -0.54 4.15 13.64
N LEU A 94 -1.31 5.23 13.82
CA LEU A 94 -1.79 6.04 12.69
C LEU A 94 -0.63 6.57 11.82
N GLY A 95 0.54 6.83 12.42
CA GLY A 95 1.75 7.19 11.66
C GLY A 95 2.19 6.06 10.73
N SER A 96 2.22 4.82 11.24
CA SER A 96 2.52 3.61 10.47
C SER A 96 1.52 3.39 9.33
N TYR A 97 0.23 3.66 9.55
CA TYR A 97 -0.79 3.44 8.52
C TYR A 97 -0.67 4.46 7.39
N ALA A 98 -0.44 5.72 7.75
CA ALA A 98 -0.22 6.79 6.79
C ALA A 98 1.06 6.60 5.99
N LEU A 99 2.14 6.12 6.62
CA LEU A 99 3.36 5.71 5.93
C LEU A 99 3.06 4.61 4.91
N ASN A 100 2.41 3.52 5.32
CA ASN A 100 2.06 2.42 4.42
C ASN A 100 1.18 2.87 3.25
N ALA A 101 0.25 3.80 3.47
CA ALA A 101 -0.56 4.38 2.41
C ALA A 101 0.29 5.17 1.41
N CYS A 102 1.23 6.00 1.88
CA CYS A 102 2.15 6.76 1.04
C CYS A 102 3.07 5.84 0.24
N VAL A 103 3.68 4.84 0.90
CA VAL A 103 4.57 3.86 0.27
C VAL A 103 3.82 3.07 -0.81
N ALA A 104 2.60 2.62 -0.56
CA ALA A 104 1.81 1.92 -1.57
C ALA A 104 1.57 2.77 -2.83
N VAL A 105 1.20 4.04 -2.66
CA VAL A 105 0.99 4.95 -3.81
C VAL A 105 2.32 5.23 -4.52
N TYR A 106 3.39 5.47 -3.75
CA TYR A 106 4.74 5.73 -4.26
C TYR A 106 5.27 4.56 -5.09
N SER A 107 5.23 3.33 -4.56
CA SER A 107 5.61 2.11 -5.27
C SER A 107 4.78 1.91 -6.54
N THR A 108 3.49 2.24 -6.51
CA THR A 108 2.64 2.14 -7.71
C THR A 108 3.04 3.13 -8.80
N ILE A 109 3.43 4.36 -8.44
CA ILE A 109 3.98 5.34 -9.39
C ILE A 109 5.33 4.86 -9.96
N GLN A 110 6.19 4.27 -9.14
CA GLN A 110 7.45 3.67 -9.62
C GLN A 110 7.19 2.51 -10.59
N PHE A 111 6.21 1.65 -10.29
CA PHE A 111 5.79 0.56 -11.17
C PHE A 111 5.35 1.06 -12.55
N ILE A 112 4.59 2.17 -12.62
CA ILE A 112 4.21 2.77 -13.90
C ILE A 112 5.46 3.20 -14.70
N SER A 113 6.49 3.67 -14.01
CA SER A 113 7.74 4.14 -14.63
C SER A 113 8.62 3.00 -15.16
N ASP A 114 8.86 1.96 -14.36
CA ASP A 114 9.89 0.94 -14.63
C ASP A 114 9.34 -0.47 -14.88
N LYS A 115 8.03 -0.66 -14.66
CA LYS A 115 7.28 -1.91 -14.85
C LYS A 115 7.82 -3.08 -14.03
N GLN A 116 8.49 -2.82 -12.90
CA GLN A 116 9.04 -3.87 -12.04
C GLN A 116 7.99 -4.44 -11.09
N PRO A 117 7.63 -5.74 -11.17
CA PRO A 117 6.58 -6.33 -10.34
C PRO A 117 6.88 -6.31 -8.82
N ASN A 118 8.14 -6.09 -8.41
CA ASN A 118 8.50 -5.94 -7.01
C ASN A 118 7.72 -4.80 -6.34
N HIS A 119 7.49 -3.70 -7.06
CA HIS A 119 6.70 -2.58 -6.53
C HIS A 119 5.27 -3.00 -6.15
N ILE A 120 4.66 -3.91 -6.91
CA ILE A 120 3.31 -4.41 -6.65
C ILE A 120 3.29 -5.38 -5.48
N TYR A 121 4.37 -6.15 -5.32
CA TYR A 121 4.59 -6.95 -4.12
C TYR A 121 4.69 -6.05 -2.87
N ASP A 122 5.42 -4.93 -2.96
CA ASP A 122 5.56 -3.97 -1.86
C ASP A 122 4.21 -3.31 -1.51
N VAL A 123 3.38 -2.99 -2.51
CA VAL A 123 2.00 -2.50 -2.30
C VAL A 123 1.15 -3.51 -1.52
N GLY A 124 1.22 -4.80 -1.88
CA GLY A 124 0.53 -5.85 -1.13
C GLY A 124 1.05 -6.01 0.31
N THR A 125 2.36 -5.81 0.51
CA THR A 125 3.00 -5.83 1.82
C THR A 125 2.49 -4.68 2.70
N CYS A 126 2.40 -3.46 2.15
CA CYS A 126 1.83 -2.30 2.85
C CYS A 126 0.41 -2.59 3.39
N LEU A 127 -0.41 -3.32 2.62
CA LEU A 127 -1.74 -3.73 3.08
C LEU A 127 -1.66 -4.70 4.27
N THR A 128 -0.82 -5.74 4.17
CA THR A 128 -0.71 -6.72 5.27
C THR A 128 -0.09 -6.11 6.52
N ASP A 129 0.88 -5.23 6.38
CA ASP A 129 1.53 -4.55 7.50
C ASP A 129 0.54 -3.62 8.20
N THR A 130 -0.27 -2.88 7.44
CA THR A 130 -1.36 -2.05 8.01
C THR A 130 -2.38 -2.90 8.78
N ILE A 131 -2.72 -4.08 8.27
CA ILE A 131 -3.63 -5.00 8.98
C ILE A 131 -2.97 -5.60 10.22
N ASP A 132 -1.67 -5.90 10.16
CA ASP A 132 -0.90 -6.40 11.30
C ASP A 132 -0.92 -5.38 12.44
N PHE A 133 -0.53 -4.14 12.16
CA PHE A 133 -0.57 -3.07 13.16
C PHE A 133 -1.99 -2.89 13.76
N LYS A 134 -3.04 -2.92 12.93
CA LYS A 134 -4.45 -2.85 13.42
C LYS A 134 -4.84 -4.01 14.33
N ILE A 135 -4.31 -5.20 14.09
CA ILE A 135 -4.53 -6.36 14.96
C ILE A 135 -3.79 -6.16 16.29
N GLN A 136 -2.59 -5.60 16.23
CA GLN A 136 -1.74 -5.39 17.41
C GLN A 136 -2.17 -4.20 18.29
N GLU A 137 -2.98 -3.25 17.79
CA GLU A 137 -3.56 -2.18 18.60
C GLU A 137 -4.39 -2.71 19.78
N GLU A 138 -5.09 -3.84 19.58
CA GLU A 138 -5.95 -4.41 20.62
C GLU A 138 -5.16 -5.29 21.61
N GLN A 139 -4.19 -6.07 21.11
CA GLN A 139 -3.47 -7.10 21.85
C GLN A 139 -2.07 -7.32 21.26
N ASP A 140 -1.07 -7.44 22.13
CA ASP A 140 0.27 -7.88 21.75
C ASP A 140 0.23 -9.38 21.43
N LEU A 141 0.19 -9.71 20.14
CA LEU A 141 0.03 -11.08 19.63
C LEU A 141 1.34 -11.61 19.05
N THR A 142 1.59 -12.91 19.22
CA THR A 142 2.71 -13.54 18.51
C THR A 142 2.43 -13.64 17.02
N MET A 143 3.48 -13.83 16.22
CA MET A 143 3.35 -14.03 14.77
C MET A 143 2.41 -15.22 14.43
N GLU A 144 2.47 -16.31 15.21
CA GLU A 144 1.57 -17.45 15.02
C GLU A 144 0.11 -17.12 15.35
N GLU A 145 -0.14 -16.18 16.26
CA GLU A 145 -1.48 -15.70 16.60
C GLU A 145 -2.02 -14.76 15.52
N ILE A 146 -1.19 -13.85 15.00
CA ILE A 146 -1.51 -13.00 13.84
C ILE A 146 -1.82 -13.86 12.60
N ASP A 147 -1.03 -14.90 12.34
CA ASP A 147 -1.25 -15.85 11.24
C ASP A 147 -2.59 -16.59 11.33
N ARG A 148 -3.16 -16.70 12.53
CA ARG A 148 -4.48 -17.32 12.81
C ARG A 148 -5.60 -16.28 12.94
N ASN A 149 -5.28 -14.99 12.94
CA ASN A 149 -6.26 -13.93 13.05
C ASN A 149 -7.14 -13.88 11.78
N PHE A 150 -8.46 -13.83 11.97
CA PHE A 150 -9.44 -13.82 10.88
C PHE A 150 -9.21 -12.66 9.90
N ILE A 151 -8.87 -11.46 10.39
CA ILE A 151 -8.67 -10.27 9.57
C ILE A 151 -7.42 -10.44 8.68
N MET A 152 -6.33 -10.96 9.25
CA MET A 152 -5.10 -11.25 8.50
C MET A 152 -5.32 -12.34 7.44
N ILE A 153 -6.06 -13.39 7.79
CA ILE A 153 -6.41 -14.47 6.84
C ILE A 153 -7.20 -13.90 5.67
N GLU A 154 -8.21 -13.07 5.92
CA GLU A 154 -9.01 -12.46 4.85
C GLU A 154 -8.20 -11.47 4.00
N ALA A 155 -7.29 -10.70 4.59
CA ALA A 155 -6.40 -9.80 3.85
C ALA A 155 -5.47 -10.58 2.90
N ARG A 156 -4.83 -11.64 3.39
CA ARG A 156 -3.96 -12.50 2.58
C ARG A 156 -4.74 -13.24 1.50
N LYS A 157 -5.93 -13.74 1.82
CA LYS A 157 -6.81 -14.40 0.85
C LYS A 157 -7.26 -13.44 -0.25
N TYR A 158 -7.64 -12.21 0.12
CA TYR A 158 -7.97 -11.15 -0.83
C TYR A 158 -6.84 -10.92 -1.83
N LEU A 159 -5.59 -10.76 -1.34
CA LEU A 159 -4.43 -10.55 -2.20
C LEU A 159 -4.23 -11.74 -3.15
N ILE A 160 -4.24 -12.97 -2.62
CA ILE A 160 -4.07 -14.20 -3.42
C ILE A 160 -5.18 -14.41 -4.44
N ASP A 161 -6.42 -14.03 -4.15
CA ASP A 161 -7.56 -14.19 -5.04
C ASP A 161 -7.56 -13.13 -6.15
N LYS A 162 -7.06 -11.91 -5.86
CA LYS A 162 -6.93 -10.83 -6.83
C LYS A 162 -5.69 -10.93 -7.72
N SER A 163 -4.68 -11.69 -7.31
CA SER A 163 -3.48 -11.99 -8.11
C SER A 163 -3.58 -13.33 -8.86
N LYS A 164 -4.75 -13.66 -9.42
CA LYS A 164 -4.96 -14.85 -10.26
C LYS A 164 -5.21 -14.50 -11.72
#